data_AF-A0A531M5A2-F1
#
_entry.id   AF-A0A531M5A2-F1
#
_cell.length_a   1.000
_cell.length_b   1.000
_cell.length_c   1.000
_cell.angle_alpha   90.00
_cell.angle_beta   90.00
_cell.angle_gamma   90.00
#
_symmetry.space_group_name_H-M   'P 1'
#
loop_
_entity.id
_entity.type
_entity.pdbx_description
1 polymer ?
#
loop_
_entity_poly.entity_id
_entity_poly.type
_entity_poly.pdbx_seq_one_letter_code
_entity_poly.pdbx_strand_id
1 'polypeptide(L)'
;ADGICDCALSMVYERRTRPEEMVYQPWLDRQWAKITTALDLLNANPPKLPKKITAGQMALRATLGYLALRFAGKWEKGRGRLTRWAARFDEKFPDLKPAVPA
;
A
#
# COMPACT_ATOMS: atom_id res chain seq x y z
N ALA A 1 -4.77 4.87 5.45
CA ALA A 1 -3.42 4.27 5.50
C ALA A 1 -3.42 3.13 6.50
N ASP A 2 -3.79 3.40 7.76
CA ASP A 2 -3.81 2.42 8.86
C ASP A 2 -4.49 1.08 8.50
N GLY A 3 -5.78 1.11 8.16
CA GLY A 3 -6.51 -0.11 7.82
C GLY A 3 -5.99 -0.90 6.61
N ILE A 4 -5.25 -0.28 5.67
CA ILE A 4 -4.62 -1.01 4.56
C ILE A 4 -3.39 -1.78 5.09
N CYS A 5 -2.56 -1.12 5.90
CA CYS A 5 -1.38 -1.73 6.49
C CYS A 5 -1.76 -2.88 7.45
N ASP A 6 -2.83 -2.72 8.24
CA ASP A 6 -3.31 -3.79 9.14
C ASP A 6 -3.75 -5.04 8.38
N CYS A 7 -4.52 -4.85 7.30
CA CYS A 7 -4.93 -5.96 6.42
C CYS A 7 -3.70 -6.64 5.79
N ALA A 8 -2.76 -5.84 5.28
CA ALA A 8 -1.54 -6.34 4.65
C ALA A 8 -0.66 -7.12 5.65
N LEU A 9 -0.52 -6.60 6.88
CA LEU A 9 0.24 -7.24 7.95
C LEU A 9 -0.41 -8.56 8.38
N SER A 10 -1.74 -8.58 8.55
CA SER A 10 -2.48 -9.82 8.86
C SER A 10 -2.25 -10.89 7.79
N MET A 11 -2.26 -10.53 6.51
CA MET A 11 -1.96 -11.47 5.42
C MET A 11 -0.51 -11.99 5.46
N VAL A 12 0.45 -11.12 5.80
CA VAL A 12 1.86 -11.51 5.95
C VAL A 12 2.03 -12.49 7.11
N TYR A 13 1.38 -12.23 8.25
CA TYR A 13 1.45 -13.13 9.40
C TYR A 13 0.81 -14.48 9.11
N GLU A 14 -0.39 -14.50 8.53
CA GLU A 14 -1.07 -15.75 8.18
C GLU A 14 -0.18 -16.67 7.33
N ARG A 15 0.59 -16.13 6.39
CA ARG A 15 1.51 -16.91 5.54
C ARG A 15 2.87 -17.21 6.15
N ARG A 16 3.33 -16.43 7.14
CA ARG A 16 4.66 -16.60 7.75
C ARG A 16 4.64 -17.44 9.01
N THR A 17 3.57 -17.39 9.78
CA THR A 17 3.50 -18.01 11.10
C THR A 17 2.75 -19.34 11.09
N ARG A 18 1.87 -19.58 10.11
CA ARG A 18 1.14 -20.83 9.99
C ARG A 18 1.80 -21.77 8.98
N PRO A 19 1.79 -23.09 9.24
CA PRO A 19 2.04 -24.09 8.21
C PRO A 19 1.13 -23.86 7.00
N GLU A 20 1.59 -24.20 5.80
CA GLU A 20 0.87 -23.91 4.55
C GLU A 20 -0.54 -24.54 4.52
N GLU A 21 -0.69 -25.74 5.08
CA GLU A 21 -1.97 -26.45 5.21
C GLU A 21 -2.98 -25.76 6.12
N MET A 22 -2.51 -24.87 7.01
CA MET A 22 -3.32 -24.14 7.99
C MET A 22 -3.62 -22.70 7.55
N VAL A 23 -3.15 -22.29 6.37
CA VAL A 23 -3.42 -20.97 5.81
C VAL A 23 -4.87 -20.90 5.36
N TYR A 24 -5.65 -20.02 5.97
CA TYR A 24 -7.05 -19.88 5.61
C TYR A 24 -7.23 -18.89 4.45
N GLN A 25 -7.25 -19.41 3.22
CA GLN A 25 -7.35 -18.60 1.99
C GLN A 25 -8.56 -17.64 1.95
N PRO A 26 -9.79 -18.02 2.37
CA PRO A 26 -10.91 -17.09 2.42
C PRO A 26 -10.68 -15.85 3.31
N TRP A 27 -9.87 -15.97 4.37
CA TRP A 27 -9.50 -14.81 5.18
C TRP A 27 -8.53 -13.88 4.44
N LEU A 28 -7.55 -14.44 3.74
CA LEU A 28 -6.63 -13.68 2.90
C LEU A 28 -7.38 -12.92 1.81
N ASP A 29 -8.34 -13.57 1.15
CA ASP A 29 -9.15 -12.95 0.10
C ASP A 29 -9.97 -11.79 0.67
N ARG A 30 -10.51 -11.93 1.88
CA ARG A 30 -11.26 -10.86 2.55
C ARG A 30 -10.37 -9.67 2.91
N GLN A 31 -9.15 -9.89 3.39
CA GLN A 31 -8.21 -8.78 3.63
C GLN A 31 -7.80 -8.12 2.33
N TRP A 32 -7.57 -8.91 1.28
CA TRP A 32 -7.21 -8.40 -0.03
C TRP A 32 -8.32 -7.56 -0.65
N ALA A 33 -9.59 -7.96 -0.49
CA ALA A 33 -10.75 -7.19 -0.95
C ALA A 33 -10.81 -5.79 -0.30
N LYS A 34 -10.49 -5.69 1.00
CA LYS A 34 -10.42 -4.39 1.71
C LYS A 34 -9.29 -3.52 1.17
N ILE A 35 -8.09 -4.10 1.01
CA ILE A 35 -6.92 -3.40 0.47
C ILE A 35 -7.23 -2.86 -0.93
N THR A 36 -7.69 -3.73 -1.82
CA THR A 36 -7.99 -3.37 -3.21
C THR A 36 -9.08 -2.32 -3.31
N THR A 37 -10.19 -2.45 -2.58
CA THR A 37 -11.27 -1.44 -2.55
C THR A 37 -10.74 -0.07 -2.10
N ALA A 38 -9.95 -0.03 -1.03
CA ALA A 38 -9.38 1.23 -0.54
C ALA A 38 -8.38 1.84 -1.54
N LEU A 39 -7.55 1.02 -2.17
CA LEU A 39 -6.63 1.46 -3.21
C LEU A 39 -7.38 1.95 -4.47
N ASP A 40 -8.50 1.34 -4.82
CA ASP A 40 -9.30 1.77 -5.97
C ASP A 40 -9.94 3.14 -5.74
N LEU A 41 -10.44 3.40 -4.53
CA LEU A 41 -10.92 4.73 -4.12
C LEU A 41 -9.81 5.79 -4.18
N LEU A 42 -8.62 5.46 -3.67
CA LEU A 42 -7.44 6.33 -3.71
C LEU A 42 -6.91 6.55 -5.14
N ASN A 43 -7.03 5.54 -6.01
CA ASN A 43 -6.64 5.64 -7.42
C ASN A 43 -7.62 6.50 -8.22
N ALA A 44 -8.92 6.41 -7.91
CA ALA A 44 -9.94 7.26 -8.50
C ALA A 44 -9.72 8.73 -8.09
N ASN A 45 -9.37 8.96 -6.82
CA ASN A 45 -9.19 10.29 -6.23
C ASN A 45 -7.85 10.44 -5.50
N PRO A 46 -6.71 10.48 -6.21
CA PRO A 46 -5.41 10.62 -5.56
C PRO A 46 -5.31 11.96 -4.82
N PRO A 47 -4.81 11.99 -3.58
CA PRO A 47 -4.70 13.24 -2.84
C PRO A 47 -3.76 14.20 -3.56
N LYS A 48 -4.10 15.49 -3.58
CA LYS A 48 -3.20 16.52 -4.14
C LYS A 48 -1.89 16.53 -3.35
N LEU A 49 -0.77 16.81 -4.04
CA LEU A 49 0.53 17.00 -3.41
C LEU A 49 0.73 18.50 -3.11
N PRO A 50 0.51 18.97 -1.88
CA PRO A 50 0.69 20.39 -1.50
C PRO A 50 2.16 20.84 -1.56
N LYS A 51 2.42 22.14 -1.35
CA LYS A 51 3.80 22.65 -1.17
C LYS A 51 4.42 22.16 0.15
N LYS A 52 3.65 22.16 1.24
CA LYS A 52 4.04 21.60 2.54
C LYS A 52 3.39 20.23 2.72
N ILE A 53 4.18 19.19 2.91
CA ILE A 53 3.68 17.82 3.04
C ILE A 53 2.91 17.64 4.35
N THR A 54 1.89 16.77 4.35
CA THR A 54 1.18 16.38 5.58
C THR A 54 1.41 14.90 5.88
N ALA A 55 1.16 14.53 7.14
CA ALA A 55 1.26 13.15 7.59
C ALA A 55 0.39 12.19 6.74
N GLY A 56 -0.72 12.66 6.16
CA GLY A 56 -1.60 11.84 5.33
C GLY A 56 -0.93 11.38 4.03
N GLN A 57 -0.21 12.25 3.31
CA GLN A 57 0.51 11.83 2.10
C GLN A 57 1.74 10.99 2.44
N MET A 58 2.45 11.32 3.53
CA MET A 58 3.57 10.48 4.01
C MET A 58 3.08 9.06 4.33
N ALA A 59 1.97 8.95 5.07
CA ALA A 59 1.37 7.67 5.41
C ALA A 59 0.93 6.91 4.15
N LEU A 60 0.29 7.57 3.18
CA LEU A 60 -0.05 6.93 1.90
C LEU A 60 1.20 6.43 1.17
N ARG A 61 2.25 7.26 1.07
CA ARG A 61 3.50 6.86 0.40
C ARG A 61 4.17 5.68 1.09
N ALA A 62 4.18 5.66 2.42
CA ALA A 62 4.68 4.54 3.22
C ALA A 62 3.85 3.27 3.00
N THR A 63 2.52 3.36 2.99
CA THR A 63 1.63 2.23 2.67
C THR A 63 1.92 1.65 1.28
N LEU A 64 2.07 2.50 0.25
CA LEU A 64 2.41 2.03 -1.10
C LEU A 64 3.81 1.39 -1.17
N GLY A 65 4.78 1.93 -0.42
CA GLY A 65 6.10 1.34 -0.28
C GLY A 65 6.05 -0.05 0.37
N TYR A 66 5.28 -0.21 1.44
CA TYR A 66 5.10 -1.50 2.10
C TYR A 66 4.41 -2.53 1.19
N LEU A 67 3.40 -2.11 0.42
CA LEU A 67 2.76 -2.96 -0.58
C LEU A 67 3.73 -3.36 -1.70
N ALA A 68 4.59 -2.46 -2.16
CA ALA A 68 5.64 -2.81 -3.12
C ALA A 68 6.64 -3.83 -2.52
N LEU A 69 7.03 -3.68 -1.25
CA LEU A 69 7.94 -4.62 -0.58
C LEU A 69 7.35 -6.02 -0.39
N ARG A 70 6.07 -6.13 -0.01
CA ARG A 70 5.45 -7.41 0.40
C ARG A 70 4.53 -8.04 -0.65
N PHE A 71 4.01 -7.23 -1.57
CA PHE A 71 2.97 -7.62 -2.53
C PHE A 71 3.27 -7.08 -3.94
N ALA A 72 4.55 -6.93 -4.30
CA ALA A 72 4.99 -6.51 -5.63
C ALA A 72 4.22 -7.24 -6.75
N GLY A 73 3.74 -6.47 -7.72
CA GLY A 73 3.02 -6.98 -8.89
C GLY A 73 1.56 -7.37 -8.64
N LYS A 74 1.07 -7.33 -7.39
CA LYS A 74 -0.31 -7.71 -7.06
C LYS A 74 -1.27 -6.53 -7.01
N TRP A 75 -0.83 -5.35 -6.60
CA TRP A 75 -1.71 -4.21 -6.32
C TRP A 75 -1.67 -3.12 -7.41
N GLU A 76 -0.63 -3.10 -8.25
CA GLU A 76 -0.34 -2.04 -9.21
C GLU A 76 -1.26 -2.10 -10.43
N LYS A 77 -1.65 -3.32 -10.85
CA LYS A 77 -2.52 -3.52 -12.01
C LYS A 77 -3.87 -2.84 -11.78
N GLY A 78 -4.27 -1.98 -12.72
CA GLY A 78 -5.49 -1.16 -12.63
C GLY A 78 -5.35 0.13 -11.82
N ARG A 79 -4.20 0.35 -11.14
CA ARG A 79 -4.00 1.46 -10.19
C ARG A 79 -2.90 2.44 -10.61
N GLY A 80 -2.79 2.67 -11.92
CA GLY A 80 -1.72 3.48 -12.50
C GLY A 80 -1.70 4.95 -12.06
N ARG A 81 -2.84 5.53 -11.62
CA ARG A 81 -2.82 6.90 -11.07
C ARG A 81 -2.11 6.94 -9.73
N LEU A 82 -2.27 5.92 -8.89
CA LEU A 82 -1.54 5.77 -7.62
C LEU A 82 -0.04 5.54 -7.85
N THR A 83 0.34 4.68 -8.80
CA THR A 83 1.76 4.46 -9.12
C THR A 83 2.43 5.75 -9.58
N ARG A 84 1.78 6.51 -10.48
CA ARG A 84 2.28 7.84 -10.90
C ARG A 84 2.27 8.85 -9.76
N TRP A 85 1.30 8.77 -8.85
CA TRP A 85 1.25 9.63 -7.68
C TRP A 85 2.45 9.37 -6.75
N ALA A 86 2.82 8.11 -6.52
CA ALA A 86 3.99 7.75 -5.72
C ALA A 86 5.29 8.26 -6.37
N ALA A 87 5.45 8.12 -7.68
CA ALA A 87 6.60 8.66 -8.41
C ALA A 87 6.70 10.20 -8.26
N ARG A 88 5.59 10.92 -8.47
CA ARG A 88 5.57 12.38 -8.28
C ARG A 88 5.80 12.81 -6.84
N PHE A 89 5.39 11.99 -5.86
CA PHE A 89 5.72 12.25 -4.46
C PHE A 89 7.24 12.21 -4.27
N ASP A 90 7.91 11.18 -4.78
CA ASP A 90 9.36 11.00 -4.63
C ASP A 90 10.15 12.11 -5.36
N GLU A 91 9.66 12.58 -6.51
CA GLU A 91 10.23 13.72 -7.23
C GLU A 91 10.10 15.03 -6.44
N LYS A 92 8.94 15.24 -5.79
CA LYS A 92 8.64 16.48 -5.09
C LYS A 92 9.28 16.56 -3.70
N PHE A 93 9.47 15.41 -3.06
CA PHE A 93 10.03 15.29 -1.71
C PHE A 93 11.19 14.30 -1.71
N PRO A 94 12.30 14.62 -2.42
CA PRO A 94 13.43 13.70 -2.58
C PRO A 94 14.05 13.31 -1.24
N ASP A 95 14.04 14.19 -0.24
CA ASP A 95 14.57 13.94 1.10
C ASP A 95 13.82 12.83 1.85
N LEU A 96 12.56 12.54 1.47
CA LEU A 96 11.74 11.49 2.07
C LEU A 96 11.86 10.15 1.34
N LYS A 97 12.45 10.14 0.14
CA LYS A 97 12.62 8.91 -0.65
C LYS A 97 13.42 7.83 0.09
N PRO A 98 14.50 8.13 0.83
CA PRO A 98 15.24 7.13 1.61
C PRO A 98 14.42 6.50 2.74
N ALA A 99 13.38 7.18 3.22
CA ALA A 99 12.51 6.67 4.29
C ALA A 99 11.42 5.71 3.79
N VAL A 100 11.35 5.48 2.48
CA VAL A 100 10.42 4.51 1.91
C VAL A 100 10.91 3.09 2.24
N PRO A 101 10.03 2.20 2.75
CA PRO A 101 10.39 0.81 2.97
C PRO A 101 10.90 0.15 1.68
N ALA A 102 12.12 -0.38 1.73
CA ALA A 102 12.80 -1.11 0.64
C ALA A 102 12.97 -2.59 0.99
#